data_AF-A0A0D0AT56-F1
#
_entry.id   AF-A0A0D0AT56-F1
#
_cell.length_a   1.000
_cell.length_b   1.000
_cell.length_c   1.000
_cell.angle_alpha   90.00
_cell.angle_beta   90.00
_cell.angle_gamma   90.00
#
_symmetry.space_group_name_H-M   'P 1'
#
loop_
_entity.id
_entity.type
_entity.pdbx_description
1 polymer ?
#
loop_
_entity_poly.entity_id
_entity_poly.type
_entity_poly.pdbx_seq_one_letter_code
_entity_poly.pdbx_strand_id
1 'polypeptide(L)'
;MSSGNWTRPDNVFGSAHTLDSFISCNTAPRRRPPCTDHVPILSNLALDWDKFQGSLSHHLRNFPGLRPIMMEAQFQEVAANLNTAIKLAIQEKIPQMMKKKNKQSHLSYKFRALPDYPIHEEHQIFCNRLMEEICKTRQEHWISFLEDLDQHSVYTANRYVSSPSGDGGRTSIPVLKSKSPDNTLIEATTNNQK
;
A
#
# COMPACT_ATOMS: atom_id res chain seq x y z
N MET A 1 -13.19 -35.19 12.59
CA MET A 1 -14.35 -34.31 12.34
C MET A 1 -13.90 -32.88 12.55
N SER A 2 -13.91 -32.04 11.52
CA SER A 2 -13.59 -30.60 11.64
C SER A 2 -14.70 -29.93 12.45
N SER A 3 -14.35 -29.12 13.45
CA SER A 3 -15.24 -28.57 14.47
C SER A 3 -16.31 -27.59 13.96
N GLY A 4 -16.42 -27.36 12.65
CA GLY A 4 -17.36 -26.39 12.07
C GLY A 4 -17.10 -24.94 12.49
N ASN A 5 -16.08 -24.71 13.30
CA ASN A 5 -15.71 -23.41 13.83
C ASN A 5 -14.91 -22.65 12.79
N TRP A 6 -15.56 -21.67 12.16
CA TRP A 6 -14.90 -20.73 11.26
C TRP A 6 -13.97 -19.83 12.08
N THR A 7 -12.70 -19.80 11.69
CA THR A 7 -11.70 -18.89 12.25
C THR A 7 -11.23 -17.92 11.16
N ARG A 8 -10.72 -16.74 11.55
CA ARG A 8 -10.17 -15.74 10.61
C ARG A 8 -8.65 -15.59 10.84
N PRO A 9 -7.83 -16.59 10.46
CA PRO A 9 -6.38 -16.49 10.58
C PRO A 9 -5.79 -15.52 9.56
N ASP A 10 -6.40 -15.42 8.38
CA ASP A 10 -5.91 -14.61 7.27
C ASP A 10 -6.33 -13.14 7.40
N ASN A 11 -5.37 -12.23 7.22
CA ASN A 11 -5.57 -10.80 7.36
C ASN A 11 -4.89 -10.03 6.21
N VAL A 12 -5.48 -8.89 5.85
CA VAL A 12 -4.88 -7.93 4.91
C VAL A 12 -4.44 -6.73 5.73
N PHE A 13 -3.12 -6.51 5.79
CA PHE A 13 -2.53 -5.37 6.47
C PHE A 13 -2.19 -4.29 5.45
N GLY A 14 -2.61 -3.07 5.73
CA GLY A 14 -2.29 -1.89 4.94
C GLY A 14 -1.72 -0.80 5.85
N SER A 15 -0.97 0.12 5.25
CA SER A 15 -0.57 1.35 5.92
C SER A 15 -1.76 2.32 5.99
N ALA A 16 -1.74 3.25 6.95
CA ALA A 16 -2.83 4.22 7.14
C ALA A 16 -3.18 4.99 5.85
N HIS A 17 -2.18 5.33 5.03
CA HIS A 17 -2.37 6.03 3.75
C HIS A 17 -3.03 5.18 2.65
N THR A 18 -3.06 3.85 2.79
CA THR A 18 -3.79 2.99 1.84
C THR A 18 -5.23 2.77 2.23
N LEU A 19 -5.64 3.15 3.45
CA LEU A 19 -6.99 2.90 3.96
C LEU A 19 -8.05 3.61 3.14
N ASP A 20 -7.80 4.86 2.76
CA ASP A 20 -8.72 5.67 1.95
C ASP A 20 -8.84 5.13 0.52
N SER A 21 -7.87 4.33 0.07
CA SER A 21 -7.94 3.62 -1.22
C SER A 21 -8.82 2.37 -1.15
N PHE A 22 -9.12 1.79 0.01
CA PHE A 22 -9.96 0.58 0.06
C PHE A 22 -11.44 0.92 -0.19
N ILE A 23 -11.99 0.40 -1.29
CA ILE A 23 -13.43 0.43 -1.55
C ILE A 23 -14.13 -0.66 -0.72
N SER A 24 -13.52 -1.86 -0.66
CA SER A 24 -14.04 -2.97 0.14
C SER A 24 -12.96 -4.02 0.42
N CYS A 25 -13.00 -4.69 1.57
CA CYS A 25 -12.16 -5.85 1.87
C CYS A 25 -12.99 -6.90 2.62
N ASN A 26 -13.37 -7.99 1.94
CA ASN A 26 -14.29 -9.00 2.49
C ASN A 26 -13.86 -10.42 2.11
N THR A 27 -14.24 -11.41 2.91
CA THR A 27 -14.10 -12.81 2.55
C THR A 27 -15.11 -13.20 1.47
N ALA A 28 -14.74 -14.12 0.57
CA ALA A 28 -15.61 -14.63 -0.48
C ALA A 28 -15.79 -16.15 -0.38
N PRO A 29 -16.60 -16.65 0.58
CA PRO A 29 -16.81 -18.09 0.79
C PRO A 29 -17.27 -18.84 -0.46
N ARG A 30 -18.08 -18.18 -1.31
CA ARG A 30 -18.57 -18.72 -2.58
C ARG A 30 -17.47 -18.98 -3.62
N ARG A 31 -16.27 -18.41 -3.41
CA ARG A 31 -15.11 -18.55 -4.30
C ARG A 31 -14.03 -19.45 -3.70
N ARG A 32 -14.35 -20.19 -2.63
CA ARG A 32 -13.42 -21.15 -2.03
C ARG A 32 -13.01 -22.20 -3.08
N PRO A 33 -11.72 -22.30 -3.44
CA PRO A 33 -11.25 -23.30 -4.38
C PRO A 33 -11.46 -24.74 -3.87
N PRO A 34 -11.53 -25.74 -4.76
CA PRO A 34 -11.49 -27.14 -4.34
C PRO A 34 -10.16 -27.43 -3.63
N CYS A 35 -10.20 -28.33 -2.64
CA CYS A 35 -9.03 -28.81 -1.90
C CYS A 35 -8.32 -27.81 -0.96
N THR A 36 -8.93 -26.68 -0.59
CA THR A 36 -8.46 -25.82 0.50
C THR A 36 -9.51 -25.68 1.58
N ASP A 37 -9.10 -25.49 2.84
CA ASP A 37 -9.93 -25.11 3.98
C ASP A 37 -10.03 -23.60 4.22
N HIS A 38 -9.26 -22.80 3.47
CA HIS A 38 -9.27 -21.34 3.53
C HIS A 38 -10.30 -20.70 2.59
N VAL A 39 -10.80 -19.53 2.99
CA VAL A 39 -11.69 -18.68 2.19
C VAL A 39 -10.90 -17.49 1.66
N PRO A 40 -10.96 -17.17 0.36
CA PRO A 40 -10.24 -16.02 -0.18
C PRO A 40 -10.74 -14.70 0.40
N ILE A 41 -9.82 -13.76 0.64
CA ILE A 41 -10.14 -12.36 0.95
C ILE A 41 -10.07 -11.56 -0.36
N LEU A 42 -11.15 -10.87 -0.70
CA LEU A 42 -11.25 -9.96 -1.83
C LEU A 42 -11.08 -8.52 -1.35
N SER A 43 -10.05 -7.86 -1.85
CA SER A 43 -9.77 -6.44 -1.62
C SER A 43 -9.97 -5.67 -2.92
N ASN A 44 -10.85 -4.67 -2.89
CA ASN A 44 -11.06 -3.72 -3.98
C ASN A 44 -10.51 -2.38 -3.57
N LEU A 45 -9.65 -1.78 -4.41
CA LEU A 45 -9.01 -0.51 -4.13
C LEU A 45 -9.31 0.50 -5.26
N ALA A 46 -9.61 1.74 -4.87
CA ALA A 46 -9.60 2.91 -5.72
C ALA A 46 -8.17 3.46 -5.76
N LEU A 47 -7.58 3.48 -6.94
CA LEU A 47 -6.26 4.05 -7.14
C LEU A 47 -6.42 5.48 -7.67
N ASP A 48 -5.72 6.43 -7.04
CA ASP A 48 -5.57 7.79 -7.56
C ASP A 48 -4.66 7.75 -8.80
N TRP A 49 -5.30 7.59 -9.96
CA TRP A 49 -4.62 7.53 -11.24
C TRP A 49 -4.26 8.92 -11.77
N ASP A 50 -4.79 10.02 -11.23
CA ASP A 50 -4.68 11.35 -11.86
C ASP A 50 -3.22 11.81 -11.93
N LYS A 51 -2.47 11.61 -10.85
CA LYS A 51 -1.04 11.95 -10.80
C LYS A 51 -0.19 11.08 -11.74
N PHE A 52 -0.54 9.80 -11.85
CA PHE A 52 0.15 8.88 -12.77
C PHE A 52 -0.20 9.19 -14.22
N GLN A 53 -1.48 9.47 -14.50
CA GLN A 53 -1.99 9.83 -15.82
C GLN A 53 -1.40 11.14 -16.30
N GLY A 54 -1.26 12.15 -15.43
CA GLY A 54 -0.58 13.41 -15.76
C GLY A 54 0.88 13.18 -16.15
N SER A 55 1.62 12.39 -15.36
CA SER A 55 3.01 12.03 -15.66
C SER A 55 3.14 11.22 -16.95
N LEU A 56 2.29 10.21 -17.15
CA LEU A 56 2.29 9.40 -18.36
C LEU A 56 1.95 10.25 -19.59
N SER A 57 0.94 11.12 -19.47
CA SER A 57 0.55 12.05 -20.54
C SER A 57 1.71 12.98 -20.91
N HIS A 58 2.46 13.49 -19.93
CA HIS A 58 3.66 14.30 -20.17
C HIS A 58 4.72 13.53 -20.97
N HIS A 59 5.05 12.30 -20.57
CA HIS A 59 6.03 11.47 -21.27
C HIS A 59 5.57 11.04 -22.67
N LEU A 60 4.25 10.94 -22.89
CA LEU A 60 3.67 10.63 -24.19
C LEU A 60 3.52 11.84 -25.13
N ARG A 61 3.71 13.09 -24.67
CA ARG A 61 3.63 14.29 -25.54
C ARG A 61 4.62 14.26 -26.70
N ASN A 62 5.78 13.66 -26.49
CA ASN A 62 6.83 13.53 -27.50
C ASN A 62 6.69 12.25 -28.33
N PHE A 63 5.63 11.47 -28.11
CA PHE A 63 5.39 10.28 -28.91
C PHE A 63 5.01 10.69 -30.33
N PRO A 64 5.64 10.12 -31.38
CA PRO A 64 5.49 10.58 -32.78
C PRO A 64 4.10 10.35 -33.41
N GLY A 65 3.06 10.12 -32.61
CA GLY A 65 1.68 9.87 -33.01
C GLY A 65 1.45 8.45 -33.52
N LEU A 66 0.17 8.10 -33.71
CA LEU A 66 -0.22 6.87 -34.39
C LEU A 66 0.06 7.04 -35.89
N ARG A 67 1.18 6.49 -36.36
CA ARG A 67 1.50 6.39 -37.79
C ARG A 67 1.19 4.97 -38.26
N PRO A 68 0.81 4.79 -39.54
CA PRO A 68 0.69 3.46 -40.12
C PRO A 68 2.02 2.70 -39.95
N ILE A 69 1.98 1.58 -39.22
CA ILE A 69 3.14 0.71 -39.01
C ILE A 69 3.17 -0.28 -40.16
N MET A 70 4.15 -0.15 -41.04
CA MET A 70 4.26 -0.96 -42.26
C MET A 70 5.43 -1.94 -42.19
N MET A 71 6.37 -1.73 -41.26
CA MET A 71 7.60 -2.52 -41.11
C MET A 71 7.84 -2.94 -39.66
N GLU A 72 8.45 -4.11 -39.47
CA GLU A 72 8.81 -4.64 -38.14
C GLU A 72 9.73 -3.69 -37.37
N ALA A 73 10.70 -3.06 -38.05
CA ALA A 73 11.58 -2.07 -37.42
C ALA A 73 10.81 -0.88 -36.83
N GLN A 74 9.78 -0.41 -37.53
CA GLN A 74 8.90 0.67 -37.06
C GLN A 74 8.06 0.20 -35.87
N PHE A 75 7.56 -1.04 -35.89
CA PHE A 75 6.84 -1.62 -34.76
C PHE A 75 7.70 -1.66 -33.50
N GLN A 76 8.93 -2.19 -33.61
CA GLN A 76 9.86 -2.31 -32.49
C GLN A 76 10.26 -0.95 -31.92
N GLU A 77 10.51 0.04 -32.78
CA GLU A 77 10.82 1.41 -32.36
C GLU A 77 9.65 2.04 -31.59
N VAL A 78 8.43 1.95 -32.13
CA VAL A 78 7.21 2.47 -31.49
C VAL A 78 6.96 1.78 -30.15
N ALA A 79 7.10 0.45 -30.09
CA ALA A 79 6.95 -0.33 -28.85
C ALA A 79 8.03 0.03 -27.81
N ALA A 80 9.28 0.22 -28.23
CA ALA A 80 10.38 0.64 -27.36
C ALA A 80 10.13 2.03 -26.78
N ASN A 81 9.66 2.97 -27.60
CA ASN A 81 9.33 4.33 -27.19
C ASN A 81 8.16 4.35 -26.19
N LEU A 82 7.10 3.57 -26.45
CA LEU A 82 5.96 3.44 -25.54
C LEU A 82 6.39 2.85 -24.19
N ASN A 83 7.14 1.74 -24.23
CA ASN A 83 7.68 1.11 -23.02
C ASN A 83 8.58 2.07 -22.24
N THR A 84 9.33 2.92 -22.93
CA THR A 84 10.19 3.92 -22.28
C THR A 84 9.36 4.99 -21.59
N ALA A 85 8.33 5.54 -22.24
CA ALA A 85 7.43 6.52 -21.63
C ALA A 85 6.72 5.96 -20.38
N ILE A 86 6.22 4.72 -20.46
CA ILE A 86 5.61 4.04 -19.33
C ILE A 86 6.61 3.84 -18.20
N LYS A 87 7.83 3.35 -18.50
CA LYS A 87 8.88 3.15 -17.49
C LYS A 87 9.26 4.45 -16.78
N LEU A 88 9.35 5.57 -17.51
CA LEU A 88 9.67 6.88 -16.94
C LEU A 88 8.55 7.37 -16.02
N ALA A 89 7.29 7.29 -16.44
CA ALA A 89 6.15 7.64 -15.57
C ALA A 89 6.11 6.78 -14.30
N ILE A 90 6.38 5.48 -14.42
CA ILE A 90 6.50 4.57 -13.27
C ILE A 90 7.69 4.96 -12.38
N GLN A 91 8.84 5.32 -12.94
CA GLN A 91 10.03 5.69 -12.17
C GLN A 91 9.88 7.04 -11.46
N GLU A 92 9.13 7.97 -12.04
CA GLU A 92 8.81 9.25 -11.41
C GLU A 92 7.92 9.03 -10.17
N LYS A 93 6.93 8.13 -10.27
CA LYS A 93 5.95 7.91 -9.21
C LYS A 93 6.31 6.81 -8.22
N ILE A 94 7.11 5.81 -8.62
CA ILE A 94 7.64 4.78 -7.73
C ILE A 94 9.08 5.13 -7.35
N PRO A 95 9.40 5.30 -6.06
CA PRO A 95 10.76 5.59 -5.63
C PRO A 95 11.73 4.51 -6.15
N GLN A 96 12.68 4.92 -7.00
CA GLN A 96 13.67 4.01 -7.62
C GLN A 96 14.42 3.17 -6.58
N MET A 97 14.56 3.70 -5.37
CA MET A 97 15.18 3.04 -4.24
C MET A 97 14.39 1.81 -3.76
N MET A 98 13.06 1.77 -3.88
CA MET A 98 12.25 0.59 -3.50
C MET A 98 12.50 -0.58 -4.45
N LYS A 99 12.69 -0.32 -5.76
CA LYS A 99 13.06 -1.36 -6.73
C LYS A 99 14.45 -1.92 -6.46
N LYS A 100 15.41 -1.03 -6.15
CA LYS A 100 16.78 -1.43 -5.76
C LYS A 100 16.79 -2.22 -4.45
N LYS A 101 15.98 -1.82 -3.46
CA LYS A 101 15.76 -2.56 -2.20
C LYS A 101 15.34 -3.99 -2.47
N ASN A 102 14.28 -4.17 -3.27
CA ASN A 102 13.73 -5.50 -3.54
C ASN A 102 14.75 -6.40 -4.26
N LYS A 103 15.54 -5.83 -5.19
CA LYS A 103 16.63 -6.57 -5.86
C LYS A 103 17.71 -7.01 -4.87
N GLN A 104 18.19 -6.10 -4.01
CA GLN A 104 19.22 -6.43 -3.02
C GLN A 104 18.71 -7.39 -1.94
N SER A 105 17.45 -7.24 -1.52
CA SER A 105 16.80 -8.15 -0.57
C SER A 105 16.71 -9.56 -1.14
N HIS A 106 16.32 -9.69 -2.42
CA HIS A 106 16.31 -10.97 -3.11
C HIS A 106 17.70 -11.62 -3.17
N LEU A 107 18.74 -10.84 -3.51
CA LEU A 107 20.12 -11.34 -3.56
C LEU A 107 20.63 -11.75 -2.17
N SER A 108 20.39 -10.93 -1.14
CA SER A 108 20.69 -11.27 0.25
C SER A 108 20.00 -12.57 0.67
N TYR A 109 18.70 -12.73 0.36
CA TYR A 109 18.00 -13.98 0.66
C TYR A 109 18.54 -15.19 -0.12
N LYS A 110 18.96 -15.00 -1.37
CA LYS A 110 19.55 -16.04 -2.21
C LYS A 110 20.89 -16.53 -1.64
N PHE A 111 21.72 -15.62 -1.14
CA PHE A 111 23.04 -15.93 -0.58
C PHE A 111 23.05 -16.16 0.94
N ARG A 112 21.89 -16.26 1.59
CA ARG A 112 21.74 -16.41 3.06
C ARG A 112 22.55 -17.53 3.73
N ALA A 113 22.96 -18.55 2.96
CA ALA A 113 23.78 -19.65 3.46
C ALA A 113 25.28 -19.30 3.54
N LEU A 114 25.68 -18.12 3.05
CA LEU A 114 27.05 -17.59 3.06
C LEU A 114 27.06 -16.29 3.88
N PRO A 115 27.17 -16.36 5.22
CA PRO A 115 27.03 -15.19 6.10
C PRO A 115 28.01 -14.05 5.79
N ASP A 116 29.22 -14.39 5.34
CA ASP A 116 30.29 -13.42 5.05
C ASP A 116 30.21 -12.85 3.62
N TYR A 117 29.15 -13.15 2.87
CA TYR A 117 28.99 -12.61 1.52
C TYR A 117 28.64 -11.11 1.57
N PRO A 118 29.36 -10.24 0.84
CA PRO A 118 29.28 -8.77 1.00
C PRO A 118 27.87 -8.19 0.72
N ILE A 119 27.01 -8.92 0.00
CA ILE A 119 25.64 -8.49 -0.31
C ILE A 119 24.80 -8.22 0.94
N HIS A 120 25.10 -8.87 2.06
CA HIS A 120 24.34 -8.73 3.30
C HIS A 120 24.58 -7.37 3.95
N GLU A 121 25.86 -6.97 4.03
CA GLU A 121 26.28 -5.65 4.50
C GLU A 121 25.77 -4.55 3.55
N GLU A 122 25.92 -4.75 2.24
CA GLU A 122 25.40 -3.81 1.23
C GLU A 122 23.89 -3.62 1.34
N HIS A 123 23.13 -4.71 1.53
CA HIS A 123 21.69 -4.65 1.71
C HIS A 123 21.31 -3.92 3.01
N GLN A 124 22.04 -4.14 4.11
CA GLN A 124 21.79 -3.46 5.38
C GLN A 124 22.06 -1.95 5.26
N ILE A 125 23.22 -1.56 4.71
CA ILE A 125 23.57 -0.15 4.46
C ILE A 125 22.51 0.52 3.58
N PHE A 126 22.07 -0.17 2.52
CA PHE A 126 21.04 0.36 1.64
C PHE A 126 19.69 0.51 2.36
N CYS A 127 19.30 -0.45 3.20
CA CYS A 127 18.08 -0.35 4.00
C CYS A 127 18.12 0.81 4.98
N ASN A 128 19.25 1.04 5.64
CA ASN A 128 19.44 2.17 6.56
C ASN A 128 19.31 3.50 5.81
N ARG A 129 20.03 3.65 4.70
CA ARG A 129 19.96 4.86 3.86
C ARG A 129 18.55 5.11 3.34
N LEU A 130 17.85 4.07 2.89
CA LEU A 130 16.46 4.20 2.46
C LEU A 130 15.55 4.60 3.61
N MET A 131 15.76 4.08 4.81
CA MET A 131 14.98 4.47 5.99
C MET A 131 15.21 5.95 6.32
N GLU A 132 16.46 6.41 6.28
CA GLU A 132 16.82 7.82 6.48
C GLU A 132 16.12 8.73 5.46
N GLU A 133 16.17 8.40 4.17
CA GLU A 133 15.48 9.17 3.12
C GLU A 133 13.96 9.18 3.32
N ILE A 134 13.36 8.04 3.70
CA ILE A 134 11.91 7.98 4.00
C ILE A 134 11.57 8.87 5.21
N CYS A 135 12.35 8.81 6.28
CA CYS A 135 12.15 9.66 7.46
C CYS A 135 12.28 11.13 7.10
N LYS A 136 13.30 11.49 6.31
CA LYS A 136 13.52 12.85 5.83
C LYS A 136 12.36 13.34 4.97
N THR A 137 11.95 12.57 3.96
CA THR A 137 10.81 12.92 3.10
C THR A 137 9.51 13.06 3.90
N ARG A 138 9.27 12.19 4.90
CA ARG A 138 8.10 12.31 5.79
C ARG A 138 8.15 13.59 6.61
N GLN A 139 9.33 13.94 7.13
CA GLN A 139 9.53 15.17 7.89
C GLN A 139 9.32 16.41 7.01
N GLU A 140 9.92 16.45 5.82
CA GLU A 140 9.74 17.54 4.85
C GLU A 140 8.27 17.69 4.45
N HIS A 141 7.59 16.57 4.18
CA HIS A 141 6.17 16.58 3.88
C HIS A 141 5.34 17.11 5.06
N TRP A 142 5.65 16.69 6.28
CA TRP A 142 4.96 17.17 7.48
C TRP A 142 5.18 18.67 7.71
N ILE A 143 6.41 19.16 7.51
CA ILE A 143 6.73 20.59 7.62
C ILE A 143 5.94 21.39 6.59
N SER A 144 6.00 21.00 5.31
CA SER A 144 5.23 21.67 4.24
C SER A 144 3.73 21.63 4.49
N PHE A 145 3.20 20.49 4.96
CA PHE A 145 1.79 20.39 5.36
C PHE A 145 1.43 21.36 6.49
N LEU A 146 2.31 21.55 7.47
CA LEU A 146 2.09 22.50 8.56
C LEU A 146 2.21 23.96 8.11
N GLU A 147 3.09 24.26 7.16
CA GLU A 147 3.27 25.59 6.58
C GLU A 147 2.06 26.02 5.73
N ASP A 148 1.43 25.07 5.03
CA ASP A 148 0.28 25.29 4.16
C ASP A 148 -1.09 25.12 4.86
N LEU A 149 -1.14 25.13 6.21
CA LEU A 149 -2.38 24.92 6.95
C LEU A 149 -3.42 26.02 6.70
N ASP A 150 -4.60 25.62 6.26
CA ASP A 150 -5.81 26.41 6.22
C ASP A 150 -6.73 26.14 7.43
N GLN A 151 -7.80 26.93 7.57
CA GLN A 151 -8.74 26.81 8.68
C GLN A 151 -9.40 25.42 8.80
N HIS A 152 -9.50 24.65 7.70
CA HIS A 152 -10.10 23.33 7.68
C HIS A 152 -9.09 22.22 8.05
N SER A 153 -7.83 22.36 7.64
CA SER A 153 -6.75 21.38 7.85
C SER A 153 -6.12 21.44 9.23
N VAL A 154 -6.29 22.54 9.99
CA VAL A 154 -5.92 22.62 11.42
C VAL A 154 -6.57 21.50 12.25
N TYR A 155 -7.83 21.17 11.97
CA TYR A 155 -8.52 20.08 12.67
C TYR A 155 -7.93 18.70 12.35
N THR A 156 -7.45 18.52 11.11
CA THR A 156 -6.75 17.30 10.68
C THR A 156 -5.38 17.18 11.36
N ALA A 157 -4.62 18.27 11.46
CA ALA A 157 -3.34 18.30 12.17
C ALA A 157 -3.51 17.98 13.67
N ASN A 158 -4.50 18.61 14.32
CA ASN A 158 -4.82 18.33 15.73
C ASN A 158 -5.23 16.86 15.93
N ARG A 159 -6.01 16.30 15.00
CA ARG A 159 -6.37 14.87 15.04
C ARG A 159 -5.14 13.97 14.96
N TYR A 160 -4.14 14.29 14.15
CA TYR A 160 -2.90 13.51 14.06
C TYR A 160 -2.06 13.58 15.35
N VAL A 161 -1.98 14.76 15.98
CA VAL A 161 -1.24 14.95 17.25
C VAL A 161 -1.96 14.29 18.43
N SER A 162 -3.28 14.40 18.49
CA SER A 162 -4.11 13.89 19.58
C SER A 162 -4.44 12.40 19.46
N SER A 163 -4.18 11.78 18.31
CA SER A 163 -4.34 10.33 18.16
C SER A 163 -3.22 9.62 18.93
N PRO A 164 -3.53 8.59 19.73
CA PRO A 164 -2.49 7.84 20.44
C PRO A 164 -1.50 7.24 19.43
N SER A 165 -0.21 7.40 19.71
CA SER A 165 0.87 6.84 18.90
C SER A 165 0.78 5.32 18.88
N GLY A 166 0.33 4.76 17.76
CA GLY A 166 0.27 3.32 17.51
C GLY A 166 1.02 2.95 16.23
N ASP A 167 1.34 1.67 16.08
CA ASP A 167 1.99 1.06 14.90
C ASP A 167 1.17 1.13 13.59
N GLY A 168 0.09 1.93 13.57
CA GLY A 168 -0.86 2.01 12.47
C GLY A 168 -1.86 0.84 12.44
N GLY A 169 -1.70 -0.18 13.29
CA GLY A 169 -2.74 -1.15 13.58
C GLY A 169 -3.78 -0.51 14.48
N ARG A 170 -5.03 -0.34 14.02
CA ARG A 170 -6.16 0.00 14.90
C ARG A 170 -6.41 -1.18 15.85
N THR A 171 -5.60 -1.32 16.89
CA THR A 171 -5.87 -2.25 17.98
C THR A 171 -6.83 -1.56 18.93
N SER A 172 -8.09 -1.47 18.52
CA SER A 172 -9.27 -1.37 19.40
C SER A 172 -10.50 -1.44 18.51
N ILE A 173 -11.02 -2.65 18.35
CA ILE A 173 -12.41 -2.84 17.92
C ILE A 173 -13.25 -2.14 19.02
N PRO A 174 -14.06 -1.11 18.69
CA PRO A 174 -14.90 -0.47 19.68
C PRO A 174 -15.85 -1.51 20.28
N VAL A 175 -15.91 -1.57 21.61
CA VAL A 175 -16.85 -2.45 22.31
C VAL A 175 -18.27 -2.05 21.95
N LEU A 176 -19.06 -3.01 21.46
CA LEU A 176 -20.47 -2.80 21.13
C LEU A 176 -21.22 -2.41 22.41
N LYS A 177 -21.93 -1.28 22.38
CA LYS A 177 -22.76 -0.80 23.50
C LYS A 177 -24.24 -0.96 23.14
N SER A 178 -25.04 -1.57 24.01
CA SER A 178 -26.50 -1.60 23.91
C SER A 178 -27.12 -0.68 24.98
N LYS A 179 -28.30 -0.12 24.68
CA LYS A 179 -29.05 0.70 25.65
C LYS A 179 -29.97 -0.21 26.46
N SER A 180 -29.82 -0.18 27.78
CA SER A 180 -30.75 -0.81 28.72
C SER A 180 -32.04 0.03 28.85
N PRO A 181 -33.15 -0.53 29.35
CA PRO A 181 -34.40 0.20 29.59
C PRO A 181 -34.24 1.43 30.51
N ASP A 182 -33.24 1.42 31.40
CA ASP A 182 -32.92 2.53 32.31
C ASP A 182 -31.99 3.60 31.68
N ASN A 183 -31.82 3.58 30.36
CA ASN A 183 -30.99 4.49 29.57
C ASN A 183 -29.48 4.46 29.89
N THR A 184 -29.03 3.46 30.66
CA THR A 184 -27.62 3.13 30.89
C THR A 184 -27.05 2.32 29.73
N LEU A 185 -25.80 2.62 29.36
CA LEU A 185 -25.07 1.92 28.29
C LEU A 185 -24.41 0.67 28.88
N ILE A 186 -24.75 -0.50 28.36
CA ILE A 186 -24.15 -1.78 28.75
C ILE A 186 -23.20 -2.24 27.65
N GLU A 187 -22.01 -2.68 28.04
CA GLU A 187 -21.01 -3.21 27.12
C GLU A 187 -21.30 -4.69 26.81
N ALA A 188 -21.39 -5.02 25.51
CA ALA A 188 -21.61 -6.38 25.05
C ALA A 188 -20.28 -7.13 24.97
N THR A 189 -20.07 -8.08 25.88
CA THR A 189 -18.85 -8.90 25.95
C THR A 189 -19.01 -10.24 25.23
N THR A 190 -20.23 -10.60 24.79
CA THR A 190 -20.50 -11.84 24.05
C THR A 190 -21.57 -11.65 22.96
N ASN A 191 -21.49 -12.42 21.87
CA ASN A 191 -22.44 -12.36 20.74
C ASN A 191 -23.89 -12.73 21.10
N ASN A 192 -24.12 -13.27 22.29
CA ASN A 192 -25.44 -13.68 22.79
C ASN A 192 -26.20 -12.54 23.49
N GLN A 193 -25.61 -11.35 23.61
CA GLN A 193 -26.18 -10.20 24.32
C GLN A 193 -26.85 -9.18 23.37
N LYS A 194 -27.36 -9.65 22.23
CA LYS A 194 -28.07 -8.82 21.26
C LYS A 194 -29.58 -9.00 21.37
#